data_AF-A0A7X7S3F0-F1
#
_entry.id   AF-A0A7X7S3F0-F1
#
_cell.length_a   1.000
_cell.length_b   1.000
_cell.length_c   1.000
_cell.angle_alpha   90.00
_cell.angle_beta   90.00
_cell.angle_gamma   90.00
#
_symmetry.space_group_name_H-M   'P 1'
#
loop_
_entity.id
_entity.type
_entity.pdbx_description
1 polymer ?
#
loop_
_entity_poly.entity_id
_entity_poly.type
_entity_poly.pdbx_seq_one_letter_code
_entity_poly.pdbx_strand_id
1 'polypeptide(L)'
;MSRTSRTLRVHPIVLRQVQVVDVRDVTPNLRRLTLGGEELRAGTMGDGLARPPFVSDGFDDHVKLVIPPDNAELPPVGTQEETRFEWNRGVLEFTRDYTVRSYDEAAGTFDIDVVRHASGLAADWAFRVSPGDAIRFAGPKSCAPVNHDVDWHLLIGDDTALPAIGRWLEEAPAGTRATVIVEVPTAQDVQEIATRAEASITWLVRGDYAAGESGQLFEALRATELPEGRGYVWCAGEALTIAPIRRYLRQDLGLPKEDVEVVGYWRRPAAPAAAGEAPQDATAEVLHDVHEMTELLPPVLTRVAATLGIGTHIAAGVTSVEGLAAATGITPARLLPVVQSMQALGLLTDTDGVLANTAHGRVLTETEYVEELSLDNPANRQVLALVDLLDVLRTGTPSSAAPETPEAADAVRDREADQLYYVLEPLGRMPEVAAADLLTVAGRTGDLAASQILAAAPRPGRSVQVASGPGAGAWERHDGAVLLCVLEGRTDEDAVALLRAALDAGPSVAVVERVADQVPHDDHAAEDALTTLALTGVPARTSADLEALLREAGAATVQTRELGWGFGAYNRVTVAHA
;
A
#
# COMPACT_ATOMS: atom_id res chain seq x y z
N MET A 1 -5.13 12.73 -4.55
CA MET A 1 -4.66 13.32 -3.27
C MET A 1 -3.63 12.36 -2.67
N SER A 2 -2.73 12.79 -1.78
CA SER A 2 -1.73 11.88 -1.20
C SER A 2 -2.39 10.78 -0.36
N ARG A 3 -1.79 9.59 -0.34
CA ARG A 3 -2.26 8.44 0.47
C ARG A 3 -2.25 8.74 1.98
N THR A 4 -1.37 9.63 2.42
CA THR A 4 -1.30 10.16 3.80
C THR A 4 -0.71 11.57 3.80
N SER A 5 -0.98 12.33 4.86
CA SER A 5 -0.38 13.64 5.16
C SER A 5 0.96 13.53 5.88
N ARG A 6 1.37 12.32 6.30
CA ARG A 6 2.71 12.07 6.85
C ARG A 6 3.76 12.10 5.75
N THR A 7 4.94 12.65 6.04
CA THR A 7 6.08 12.58 5.12
C THR A 7 6.69 11.18 5.18
N LEU A 8 6.62 10.42 4.09
CA LEU A 8 7.26 9.11 4.00
C LEU A 8 8.77 9.25 3.77
N ARG A 9 9.56 8.52 4.55
CA ARG A 9 10.97 8.23 4.23
C ARG A 9 11.11 6.80 3.77
N VAL A 10 11.71 6.58 2.61
CA VAL A 10 11.87 5.25 2.02
C VAL A 10 13.28 4.75 2.27
N HIS A 11 13.40 3.49 2.68
CA HIS A 11 14.67 2.87 3.03
C HIS A 11 14.91 1.61 2.21
N PRO A 12 16.18 1.29 1.88
CA PRO A 12 16.55 0.00 1.30
C PRO A 12 16.05 -1.15 2.18
N ILE A 13 15.48 -2.19 1.57
CA ILE A 13 15.08 -3.38 2.30
C ILE A 13 16.32 -4.25 2.51
N VAL A 14 16.72 -4.39 3.76
CA VAL A 14 17.91 -5.15 4.16
C VAL A 14 17.50 -6.33 5.03
N LEU A 15 17.94 -7.53 4.68
CA LEU A 15 17.87 -8.69 5.56
C LEU A 15 18.96 -8.60 6.64
N ARG A 16 18.55 -8.66 7.90
CA ARG A 16 19.44 -8.63 9.07
C ARG A 16 19.22 -9.87 9.93
N GLN A 17 20.27 -10.28 10.64
CA GLN A 17 20.23 -11.26 11.70
C GLN A 17 20.58 -10.61 13.03
N VAL A 18 19.72 -10.82 14.03
CA VAL A 18 19.88 -10.34 15.41
C VAL A 18 19.67 -11.49 16.39
N GLN A 19 19.96 -11.24 17.65
CA GLN A 19 19.71 -12.17 18.75
C GLN A 19 18.68 -11.59 19.71
N VAL A 20 17.92 -12.45 20.35
CA VAL A 20 17.11 -12.09 21.51
C VAL A 20 18.05 -11.74 22.67
N VAL A 21 17.97 -10.51 23.14
CA VAL A 21 18.76 -9.98 24.26
C VAL A 21 17.99 -10.13 25.58
N ASP A 22 16.68 -9.84 25.55
CA ASP A 22 15.80 -9.92 26.71
C ASP A 22 14.39 -10.39 26.32
N VAL A 23 13.70 -11.01 27.28
CA VAL A 23 12.32 -11.48 27.15
C VAL A 23 11.55 -11.11 28.41
N ARG A 24 10.44 -10.37 28.26
CA ARG A 24 9.58 -9.99 29.39
C ARG A 24 8.10 -10.03 29.02
N ASP A 25 7.28 -10.54 29.93
CA ASP A 25 5.82 -10.41 29.83
C ASP A 25 5.42 -9.02 30.31
N VAL A 26 4.94 -8.16 29.40
CA VAL A 26 4.46 -6.80 29.70
C VAL A 26 3.09 -6.90 30.37
N THR A 27 2.24 -7.76 29.84
CA THR A 27 0.95 -8.17 30.39
C THR A 27 0.79 -9.68 30.20
N PRO A 28 -0.25 -10.34 30.75
CA PRO A 28 -0.45 -11.77 30.54
C PRO A 28 -0.54 -12.19 29.05
N ASN A 29 -1.04 -11.30 28.20
CA ASN A 29 -1.26 -11.55 26.78
C ASN A 29 -0.32 -10.74 25.85
N LEU A 30 0.69 -10.06 26.38
CA LEU A 30 1.65 -9.30 25.58
C LEU A 30 3.08 -9.54 26.08
N ARG A 31 3.93 -10.09 25.22
CA ARG A 31 5.35 -10.35 25.52
C ARG A 31 6.25 -9.45 24.71
N ARG A 32 7.16 -8.76 25.38
CA ARG A 32 8.23 -7.99 24.73
C ARG A 32 9.47 -8.83 24.54
N LEU A 33 10.03 -8.74 23.34
CA LEU A 33 11.35 -9.25 23.00
C LEU A 33 12.26 -8.08 22.66
N THR A 34 13.40 -7.97 23.33
CA THR A 34 14.46 -7.03 22.95
C THR A 34 15.41 -7.76 22.01
N LEU A 35 15.62 -7.22 20.81
CA LEU A 35 16.44 -7.80 19.77
C LEU A 35 17.67 -6.92 19.53
N GLY A 36 18.85 -7.53 19.44
CA GLY A 36 20.11 -6.79 19.28
C GLY A 36 21.16 -7.53 18.47
N GLY A 37 22.09 -6.79 17.88
CA GLY A 37 23.18 -7.37 17.11
C GLY A 37 23.93 -6.37 16.23
N GLU A 38 25.13 -6.75 15.80
CA GLU A 38 26.00 -5.90 14.96
C GLU A 38 25.39 -5.55 13.60
N GLU A 39 24.43 -6.36 13.11
CA GLU A 39 23.77 -6.09 11.83
C GLU A 39 22.81 -4.89 11.85
N LEU A 40 22.50 -4.35 13.04
CA LEU A 40 21.78 -3.08 13.18
C LEU A 40 22.67 -1.88 12.84
N ARG A 41 24.00 -2.03 12.86
CA ARG A 41 24.93 -0.97 12.47
C ARG A 41 25.21 -1.00 10.97
N ALA A 42 25.68 0.14 10.46
CA ALA A 42 26.20 0.24 9.10
C ALA A 42 27.32 -0.79 8.88
N GLY A 43 27.39 -1.35 7.68
CA GLY A 43 28.36 -2.40 7.38
C GLY A 43 28.29 -2.85 5.93
N THR A 44 28.39 -4.16 5.72
CA THR A 44 28.33 -4.79 4.39
C THR A 44 27.24 -5.86 4.39
N MET A 45 26.53 -6.00 3.26
CA MET A 45 25.48 -6.99 3.02
C MET A 45 25.67 -7.64 1.64
N GLY A 46 25.07 -8.82 1.42
CA GLY A 46 25.15 -9.53 0.13
C GLY A 46 26.58 -9.68 -0.40
N ASP A 47 26.76 -9.45 -1.69
CA ASP A 47 28.03 -9.57 -2.42
C ASP A 47 28.91 -8.30 -2.30
N GLY A 48 29.07 -7.78 -1.08
CA GLY A 48 29.91 -6.60 -0.82
C GLY A 48 29.18 -5.26 -0.91
N LEU A 49 27.85 -5.26 -0.94
CA LEU A 49 27.01 -4.06 -0.96
C LEU A 49 27.06 -3.33 0.38
N ALA A 50 26.92 -2.00 0.34
CA ALA A 50 26.89 -1.19 1.56
C ALA A 50 25.58 -1.45 2.33
N ARG A 51 25.69 -1.90 3.58
CA ARG A 51 24.55 -2.06 4.49
C ARG A 51 24.31 -0.74 5.24
N PRO A 52 23.19 -0.03 5.03
CA PRO A 52 22.84 1.12 5.86
C PRO A 52 22.57 0.70 7.31
N PRO A 53 22.77 1.61 8.29
CA PRO A 53 22.35 1.35 9.67
C PRO A 53 20.83 1.13 9.71
N PHE A 54 20.38 0.35 10.69
CA PHE A 54 18.95 0.21 10.97
C PHE A 54 18.41 1.55 11.48
N VAL A 55 17.25 1.92 10.95
CA VAL A 55 16.55 3.16 11.27
C VAL A 55 15.10 2.82 11.53
N SER A 56 14.50 3.51 12.49
CA SER A 56 13.07 3.44 12.76
C SER A 56 12.66 4.70 13.48
N ASP A 57 12.01 5.59 12.75
CA ASP A 57 11.63 6.92 13.22
C ASP A 57 10.11 7.16 13.18
N GLY A 58 9.34 6.19 12.66
CA GLY A 58 7.89 6.19 12.69
C GLY A 58 7.38 5.31 13.83
N PHE A 59 6.27 5.73 14.44
CA PHE A 59 5.67 5.02 15.57
C PHE A 59 5.05 3.68 15.17
N ASP A 60 4.67 3.53 13.90
CA ASP A 60 4.06 2.34 13.30
C ASP A 60 4.99 1.63 12.30
N ASP A 61 6.29 1.94 12.34
CA ASP A 61 7.30 1.22 11.57
C ASP A 61 7.25 -0.27 11.91
N HIS A 62 7.36 -1.11 10.90
CA HIS A 62 7.33 -2.57 11.07
C HIS A 62 8.49 -3.24 10.35
N VAL A 63 8.91 -4.36 10.93
CA VAL A 63 9.87 -5.29 10.36
C VAL A 63 9.19 -6.62 10.07
N LYS A 64 9.62 -7.30 9.01
CA LYS A 64 9.16 -8.63 8.67
C LYS A 64 10.11 -9.65 9.26
N LEU A 65 9.72 -10.31 10.36
CA LEU A 65 10.48 -11.39 10.99
C LEU A 65 10.37 -12.68 10.17
N VAL A 66 11.44 -13.46 10.12
CA VAL A 66 11.49 -14.80 9.51
C VAL A 66 11.54 -15.84 10.62
N ILE A 67 10.40 -16.46 10.90
CA ILE A 67 10.19 -17.27 12.09
C ILE A 67 10.46 -18.73 11.77
N PRO A 68 11.46 -19.36 12.41
CA PRO A 68 11.79 -20.75 12.10
C PRO A 68 10.63 -21.68 12.47
N PRO A 69 10.27 -22.65 11.60
CA PRO A 69 9.28 -23.66 11.93
C PRO A 69 9.80 -24.61 13.00
N ASP A 70 8.87 -25.19 13.77
CA ASP A 70 9.21 -26.20 14.77
C ASP A 70 9.73 -27.47 14.07
N ASN A 71 10.97 -27.86 14.39
CA ASN A 71 11.60 -29.10 13.92
C ASN A 71 11.75 -29.24 12.39
N ALA A 72 11.80 -28.12 11.66
CA ALA A 72 12.11 -28.10 10.23
C ALA A 72 13.14 -27.01 9.91
N GLU A 73 13.89 -27.20 8.82
CA GLU A 73 14.82 -26.17 8.33
C GLU A 73 14.04 -25.09 7.58
N LEU A 74 14.41 -23.82 7.80
CA LEU A 74 13.90 -22.72 6.99
C LEU A 74 14.40 -22.89 5.54
N PRO A 75 13.53 -22.72 4.53
CA PRO A 75 14.01 -22.59 3.15
C PRO A 75 14.93 -21.35 3.04
N PRO A 76 15.77 -21.27 1.99
CA PRO A 76 16.59 -20.09 1.75
C PRO A 76 15.70 -18.84 1.74
N VAL A 77 16.08 -17.80 2.49
CA VAL A 77 15.20 -16.65 2.74
C VAL A 77 14.99 -15.80 1.47
N GLY A 78 16.06 -15.58 0.72
CA GLY A 78 16.05 -14.71 -0.44
C GLY A 78 17.43 -14.17 -0.78
N THR A 79 17.47 -13.24 -1.73
CA THR A 79 18.69 -12.62 -2.24
C THR A 79 18.69 -11.12 -1.90
N GLN A 80 19.82 -10.61 -1.41
CA GLN A 80 19.99 -9.19 -1.14
C GLN A 80 20.48 -8.46 -2.40
N GLU A 81 19.79 -7.39 -2.78
CA GLU A 81 20.18 -6.44 -3.82
C GLU A 81 20.51 -5.07 -3.19
N GLU A 82 20.89 -4.07 -4.00
CA GLU A 82 21.35 -2.76 -3.49
C GLU A 82 20.25 -2.00 -2.73
N THR A 83 19.04 -1.96 -3.28
CA THR A 83 17.89 -1.21 -2.73
C THR A 83 16.72 -2.12 -2.31
N ARG A 84 16.78 -3.40 -2.68
CA ARG A 84 15.71 -4.40 -2.55
C ARG A 84 16.21 -5.67 -1.87
N PHE A 85 15.26 -6.42 -1.30
CA PHE A 85 15.45 -7.82 -0.94
C PHE A 85 14.46 -8.69 -1.72
N GLU A 86 14.97 -9.63 -2.51
CA GLU A 86 14.16 -10.57 -3.28
C GLU A 86 13.82 -11.79 -2.41
N TRP A 87 12.54 -11.90 -2.01
CA TRP A 87 12.05 -13.01 -1.20
C TRP A 87 11.88 -14.28 -2.01
N ASN A 88 12.33 -15.41 -1.47
CA ASN A 88 11.91 -16.70 -2.00
C ASN A 88 10.47 -17.00 -1.57
N ARG A 89 9.59 -17.33 -2.53
CA ARG A 89 8.15 -17.56 -2.25
C ARG A 89 7.90 -18.54 -1.10
N GLY A 90 8.68 -19.62 -1.01
CA GLY A 90 8.52 -20.65 0.02
C GLY A 90 8.84 -20.17 1.45
N VAL A 91 9.56 -19.06 1.65
CA VAL A 91 9.80 -18.56 3.02
C VAL A 91 8.65 -17.70 3.54
N LEU A 92 7.80 -17.16 2.65
CA LEU A 92 6.81 -16.14 3.02
C LEU A 92 5.79 -16.64 4.05
N GLU A 93 5.44 -17.93 4.03
CA GLU A 93 4.55 -18.55 5.03
C GLU A 93 5.13 -18.49 6.46
N PHE A 94 6.45 -18.38 6.57
CA PHE A 94 7.20 -18.29 7.83
C PHE A 94 7.45 -16.85 8.28
N THR A 95 6.94 -15.85 7.55
CA THR A 95 7.19 -14.45 7.85
C THR A 95 6.02 -13.77 8.56
N ARG A 96 6.29 -12.88 9.52
CA ARG A 96 5.25 -12.04 10.15
C ARG A 96 5.76 -10.62 10.34
N ASP A 97 4.87 -9.65 10.12
CA ASP A 97 5.16 -8.24 10.37
C ASP A 97 4.96 -7.90 11.84
N TYR A 98 5.93 -7.19 12.43
CA TYR A 98 5.89 -6.72 13.80
C TYR A 98 6.31 -5.26 13.87
N THR A 99 5.57 -4.47 14.66
CA THR A 99 5.92 -3.08 14.96
C THR A 99 7.24 -3.02 15.73
N VAL A 100 8.11 -2.10 15.33
CA VAL A 100 9.29 -1.71 16.10
C VAL A 100 8.80 -0.87 17.28
N ARG A 101 8.69 -1.48 18.46
CA ARG A 101 8.10 -0.87 19.67
C ARG A 101 8.97 0.22 20.28
N SER A 102 10.28 0.07 20.20
CA SER A 102 11.29 1.05 20.61
C SER A 102 12.58 0.75 19.84
N TYR A 103 13.43 1.75 19.63
CA TYR A 103 14.77 1.56 19.07
C TYR A 103 15.79 2.42 19.83
N ASP A 104 16.82 1.76 20.36
CA ASP A 104 17.98 2.39 20.98
C ASP A 104 19.20 2.14 20.08
N GLU A 105 19.54 3.15 19.29
CA GLU A 105 20.69 3.13 18.37
C GLU A 105 22.02 2.94 19.12
N ALA A 106 22.16 3.55 20.31
CA ALA A 106 23.39 3.51 21.08
C ALA A 106 23.62 2.11 21.67
N ALA A 107 22.57 1.49 22.20
CA ALA A 107 22.61 0.10 22.66
C ALA A 107 22.69 -0.90 21.48
N GLY A 108 22.23 -0.50 20.29
CA GLY A 108 22.08 -1.40 19.16
C GLY A 108 21.01 -2.45 19.44
N THR A 109 19.87 -2.02 19.97
CA THR A 109 18.75 -2.88 20.32
C THR A 109 17.42 -2.25 19.93
N PHE A 110 16.46 -3.05 19.52
CA PHE A 110 15.07 -2.63 19.32
C PHE A 110 14.12 -3.63 19.98
N ASP A 111 12.94 -3.15 20.37
CA ASP A 111 11.91 -3.99 20.97
C ASP A 111 10.84 -4.35 19.94
N ILE A 112 10.27 -5.54 20.10
CA ILE A 112 8.98 -5.92 19.51
C ILE A 112 8.05 -6.45 20.60
N ASP A 113 6.76 -6.20 20.46
CA ASP A 113 5.72 -6.72 21.34
C ASP A 113 4.88 -7.76 20.58
N VAL A 114 4.75 -8.95 21.15
CA VAL A 114 4.07 -10.10 20.57
C VAL A 114 2.83 -10.44 21.39
N VAL A 115 1.66 -10.36 20.74
CA VAL A 115 0.38 -10.73 21.33
C VAL A 115 0.29 -12.25 21.48
N ARG A 116 -0.25 -12.70 22.62
CA ARG A 116 -0.55 -14.10 22.87
C ARG A 116 -1.80 -14.52 22.12
N HIS A 117 -1.69 -15.59 21.36
CA HIS A 117 -2.82 -16.29 20.73
C HIS A 117 -2.84 -17.76 21.17
N ALA A 118 -3.98 -18.43 20.98
CA ALA A 118 -4.14 -19.84 21.35
C ALA A 118 -3.24 -20.76 20.53
N SER A 119 -2.96 -20.39 19.27
CA SER A 119 -1.96 -21.02 18.41
C SER A 119 -1.55 -20.04 17.31
N GLY A 120 -0.32 -20.16 16.82
CA GLY A 120 0.15 -19.37 15.68
C GLY A 120 1.66 -19.25 15.68
N LEU A 121 2.25 -19.40 14.48
CA LEU A 121 3.70 -19.44 14.24
C LEU A 121 4.51 -18.47 15.11
N ALA A 122 4.13 -17.20 15.13
CA ALA A 122 4.89 -16.17 15.83
C ALA A 122 4.65 -16.12 17.34
N ALA A 123 3.40 -16.27 17.78
CA ALA A 123 3.10 -16.33 19.21
C ALA A 123 3.78 -17.56 19.83
N ASP A 124 3.64 -18.72 19.19
CA ASP A 124 4.25 -19.96 19.63
C ASP A 124 5.77 -19.85 19.76
N TRP A 125 6.44 -19.26 18.76
CA TRP A 125 7.87 -18.97 18.81
C TRP A 125 8.23 -17.99 19.94
N ALA A 126 7.59 -16.82 19.99
CA ALA A 126 7.90 -15.76 20.94
C ALA A 126 7.71 -16.20 22.41
N PHE A 127 6.77 -17.10 22.67
CA PHE A 127 6.53 -17.62 24.01
C PHE A 127 7.48 -18.75 24.44
N ARG A 128 8.28 -19.30 23.50
CA ARG A 128 9.32 -20.31 23.76
C ARG A 128 10.75 -19.76 23.72
N VAL A 129 10.97 -18.68 22.97
CA VAL A 129 12.30 -18.12 22.72
C VAL A 129 13.01 -17.72 24.01
N SER A 130 14.34 -17.86 24.03
CA SER A 130 15.21 -17.48 25.14
C SER A 130 16.27 -16.48 24.70
N PRO A 131 16.81 -15.66 25.61
CA PRO A 131 17.98 -14.83 25.31
C PRO A 131 19.12 -15.66 24.70
N GLY A 132 19.70 -15.15 23.62
CA GLY A 132 20.73 -15.80 22.80
C GLY A 132 20.19 -16.41 21.49
N ASP A 133 18.89 -16.68 21.38
CA ASP A 133 18.30 -17.23 20.16
C ASP A 133 18.41 -16.23 19.00
N ALA A 134 18.78 -16.72 17.82
CA ALA A 134 18.92 -15.89 16.62
C ALA A 134 17.59 -15.77 15.85
N ILE A 135 17.34 -14.60 15.29
CA ILE A 135 16.18 -14.33 14.42
C ILE A 135 16.61 -13.44 13.25
N ARG A 136 16.03 -13.68 12.07
CA ARG A 136 16.23 -12.83 10.90
C ARG A 136 15.02 -11.94 10.70
N PHE A 137 15.26 -10.74 10.19
CA PHE A 137 14.19 -9.84 9.79
C PHE A 137 14.59 -8.98 8.60
N ALA A 138 13.60 -8.44 7.90
CA ALA A 138 13.82 -7.44 6.87
C ALA A 138 13.04 -6.14 7.18
N GLY A 139 13.61 -5.00 6.80
CA GLY A 139 12.99 -3.68 6.95
C GLY A 139 13.58 -2.81 8.08
N PRO A 140 12.85 -1.75 8.49
CA PRO A 140 11.61 -1.28 7.89
C PRO A 140 11.83 -0.79 6.46
N LYS A 141 10.82 -0.98 5.60
CA LYS A 141 10.87 -0.55 4.19
C LYS A 141 10.70 0.96 4.03
N SER A 142 10.00 1.58 4.96
CA SER A 142 9.78 3.02 5.03
C SER A 142 9.44 3.40 6.46
N CYS A 143 9.76 4.64 6.81
CA CYS A 143 9.35 5.23 8.07
C CYS A 143 8.45 6.45 7.82
N ALA A 144 7.40 6.59 8.61
CA ALA A 144 6.49 7.74 8.55
C ALA A 144 6.35 8.36 9.95
N PRO A 145 7.10 9.43 10.28
CA PRO A 145 6.97 10.08 11.57
C PRO A 145 5.57 10.68 11.77
N VAL A 146 5.24 10.99 13.02
CA VAL A 146 3.96 11.61 13.39
C VAL A 146 3.73 12.90 12.60
N ASN A 147 2.50 13.11 12.10
CA ASN A 147 2.12 14.39 11.54
C ASN A 147 1.93 15.41 12.68
N HIS A 148 2.74 16.47 12.70
CA HIS A 148 2.65 17.55 13.69
C HIS A 148 1.86 18.77 13.21
N ASP A 149 1.47 18.81 11.93
CA ASP A 149 0.76 19.92 11.30
C ASP A 149 -0.76 19.74 11.37
N VAL A 150 -1.24 19.30 12.54
CA VAL A 150 -2.65 19.04 12.87
C VAL A 150 -2.96 19.49 14.29
N ASP A 151 -4.23 19.82 14.55
CA ASP A 151 -4.71 20.35 15.83
C ASP A 151 -4.95 19.25 16.87
N TRP A 152 -5.19 18.01 16.43
CA TRP A 152 -5.46 16.86 17.29
C TRP A 152 -5.21 15.51 16.60
N HIS A 153 -5.02 14.47 17.40
CA HIS A 153 -4.80 13.10 16.96
C HIS A 153 -5.88 12.15 17.51
N LEU A 154 -6.28 11.18 16.70
CA LEU A 154 -7.13 10.06 17.11
C LEU A 154 -6.42 8.74 16.79
N LEU A 155 -6.16 7.92 17.81
CA LEU A 155 -5.53 6.61 17.67
C LEU A 155 -6.51 5.51 18.09
N ILE A 156 -6.73 4.52 17.22
CA ILE A 156 -7.69 3.45 17.48
C ILE A 156 -7.05 2.09 17.18
N GLY A 157 -7.15 1.12 18.08
CA GLY A 157 -6.77 -0.22 17.69
C GLY A 157 -6.99 -1.31 18.73
N ASP A 158 -6.73 -2.54 18.32
CA ASP A 158 -6.71 -3.69 19.21
C ASP A 158 -5.31 -3.89 19.84
N ASP A 159 -5.16 -4.99 20.57
CA ASP A 159 -3.93 -5.39 21.24
C ASP A 159 -2.74 -5.57 20.29
N THR A 160 -2.98 -5.83 19.00
CA THR A 160 -1.92 -5.92 17.98
C THR A 160 -1.42 -4.55 17.52
N ALA A 161 -2.24 -3.51 17.65
CA ALA A 161 -1.89 -2.12 17.33
C ALA A 161 -1.32 -1.35 18.54
N LEU A 162 -1.54 -1.87 19.76
CA LEU A 162 -1.04 -1.29 21.00
C LEU A 162 0.47 -1.01 21.01
N PRO A 163 1.36 -1.80 20.38
CA PRO A 163 2.78 -1.47 20.31
C PRO A 163 3.05 -0.13 19.59
N ALA A 164 2.36 0.12 18.48
CA ALA A 164 2.49 1.37 17.73
C ALA A 164 1.88 2.55 18.51
N ILE A 165 0.68 2.36 19.08
CA ILE A 165 0.01 3.37 19.92
C ILE A 165 0.86 3.73 21.15
N GLY A 166 1.45 2.71 21.79
CA GLY A 166 2.32 2.91 22.96
C GLY A 166 3.57 3.69 22.61
N ARG A 167 4.21 3.36 21.47
CA ARG A 167 5.35 4.13 20.96
C ARG A 167 4.96 5.57 20.64
N TRP A 168 3.83 5.78 19.99
CA TRP A 168 3.30 7.12 19.70
C TRP A 168 3.12 7.94 20.98
N LEU A 169 2.48 7.36 22.00
CA LEU A 169 2.21 8.02 23.28
C LEU A 169 3.51 8.44 24.00
N GLU A 170 4.52 7.58 23.98
CA GLU A 170 5.81 7.83 24.63
C GLU A 170 6.64 8.91 23.89
N GLU A 171 6.59 8.91 22.57
CA GLU A 171 7.38 9.83 21.73
C GLU A 171 6.70 11.19 21.49
N ALA A 172 5.37 11.26 21.64
CA ALA A 172 4.59 12.47 21.38
C ALA A 172 5.14 13.72 22.13
N PRO A 173 5.27 14.87 21.44
CA PRO A 173 5.64 16.12 22.06
C PRO A 173 4.66 16.56 23.17
N ALA A 174 5.16 17.38 24.09
CA ALA A 174 4.31 17.97 25.11
C ALA A 174 3.27 18.92 24.47
N GLY A 175 2.03 18.86 24.94
CA GLY A 175 0.92 19.67 24.41
C GLY A 175 0.24 19.10 23.16
N THR A 176 0.73 17.99 22.59
CA THR A 176 0.01 17.26 21.54
C THR A 176 -1.31 16.73 22.09
N ARG A 177 -2.43 17.07 21.44
CA ARG A 177 -3.77 16.64 21.89
C ARG A 177 -4.12 15.30 21.26
N ALA A 178 -4.46 14.30 22.08
CA ALA A 178 -4.79 12.97 21.56
C ALA A 178 -6.01 12.35 22.24
N THR A 179 -6.83 11.69 21.44
CA THR A 179 -7.82 10.73 21.92
C THR A 179 -7.39 9.34 21.47
N VAL A 180 -7.33 8.39 22.41
CA VAL A 180 -6.85 7.04 22.16
C VAL A 180 -7.92 6.04 22.59
N ILE A 181 -8.26 5.10 21.72
CA ILE A 181 -9.22 4.02 21.98
C ILE A 181 -8.50 2.69 21.72
N VAL A 182 -8.28 1.90 22.78
CA VAL A 182 -7.60 0.61 22.66
C VAL A 182 -8.47 -0.51 23.18
N GLU A 183 -8.65 -1.56 22.39
CA GLU A 183 -9.22 -2.82 22.85
C GLU A 183 -8.12 -3.78 23.33
N VAL A 184 -8.30 -4.36 24.51
CA VAL A 184 -7.39 -5.37 25.09
C VAL A 184 -8.15 -6.63 25.52
N PRO A 185 -7.49 -7.80 25.59
CA PRO A 185 -8.16 -9.06 25.93
C PRO A 185 -8.83 -9.03 27.30
N THR A 186 -8.08 -8.60 28.32
CA THR A 186 -8.54 -8.62 29.72
C THR A 186 -8.22 -7.31 30.44
N ALA A 187 -8.83 -7.10 31.61
CA ALA A 187 -8.50 -5.97 32.47
C ALA A 187 -7.04 -5.98 32.97
N GLN A 188 -6.35 -7.14 32.93
CA GLN A 188 -4.93 -7.26 33.29
C GLN A 188 -4.00 -6.84 32.16
N ASP A 189 -4.54 -6.59 30.96
CA ASP A 189 -3.81 -6.11 29.80
C ASP A 189 -3.90 -4.59 29.63
N VAL A 190 -4.62 -3.90 30.52
CA VAL A 190 -4.61 -2.43 30.61
C VAL A 190 -3.24 -1.97 31.12
N GLN A 191 -2.60 -1.05 30.39
CA GLN A 191 -1.25 -0.58 30.69
C GLN A 191 -1.25 0.88 31.15
N GLU A 192 -0.31 1.20 32.04
CA GLU A 192 0.08 2.59 32.30
C GLU A 192 1.19 2.96 31.30
N ILE A 193 0.87 3.82 30.35
CA ILE A 193 1.80 4.25 29.30
C ILE A 193 2.21 5.69 29.60
N ALA A 194 3.52 5.91 29.76
CA ALA A 194 4.04 7.25 29.98
C ALA A 194 3.82 8.11 28.73
N THR A 195 3.31 9.33 28.93
CA THR A 195 3.15 10.28 27.83
C THR A 195 3.34 11.71 28.29
N ARG A 196 3.86 12.55 27.40
CA ARG A 196 3.90 14.02 27.58
C ARG A 196 2.74 14.70 26.85
N ALA A 197 2.01 13.98 26.02
CA ALA A 197 0.85 14.47 25.31
C ALA A 197 -0.31 14.75 26.27
N GLU A 198 -1.21 15.64 25.87
CA GLU A 198 -2.53 15.80 26.48
C GLU A 198 -3.46 14.69 25.93
N ALA A 199 -3.18 13.45 26.34
CA ALA A 199 -3.86 12.27 25.84
C ALA A 199 -4.97 11.77 26.79
N SER A 200 -6.14 11.51 26.22
CA SER A 200 -7.21 10.75 26.89
C SER A 200 -7.24 9.33 26.33
N ILE A 201 -7.01 8.33 27.19
CA ILE A 201 -6.96 6.92 26.80
C ILE A 201 -8.19 6.18 27.32
N THR A 202 -8.98 5.65 26.39
CA THR A 202 -10.13 4.78 26.65
C THR A 202 -9.72 3.34 26.40
N TRP A 203 -9.71 2.53 27.47
CA TRP A 203 -9.46 1.09 27.39
C TRP A 203 -10.77 0.32 27.30
N LEU A 204 -10.90 -0.52 26.28
CA LEU A 204 -12.03 -1.43 26.07
C LEU A 204 -11.56 -2.84 26.40
N VAL A 205 -12.23 -3.51 27.34
CA VAL A 205 -11.94 -4.91 27.66
C VAL A 205 -12.82 -5.80 26.79
N ARG A 206 -12.19 -6.56 25.90
CA ARG A 206 -12.84 -7.49 24.98
C ARG A 206 -13.64 -8.56 25.72
N GLY A 207 -13.11 -9.08 26.83
CA GLY A 207 -13.83 -10.04 27.68
C GLY A 207 -14.09 -11.37 26.98
N ASP A 208 -15.36 -11.79 26.91
CA ASP A 208 -15.75 -13.09 26.35
C ASP A 208 -15.84 -13.10 24.81
N TYR A 209 -15.74 -11.94 24.15
CA TYR A 209 -15.68 -11.88 22.69
C TYR A 209 -14.38 -12.49 22.18
N ALA A 210 -14.45 -13.28 21.11
CA ALA A 210 -13.24 -13.72 20.42
C ALA A 210 -12.53 -12.51 19.78
N ALA A 211 -11.21 -12.59 19.63
CA ALA A 211 -10.45 -11.57 18.93
C ALA A 211 -11.01 -11.37 17.51
N GLY A 212 -11.23 -10.12 17.10
CA GLY A 212 -11.79 -9.78 15.80
C GLY A 212 -13.30 -10.02 15.64
N GLU A 213 -14.04 -10.16 16.75
CA GLU A 213 -15.52 -10.25 16.76
C GLU A 213 -16.20 -9.13 17.53
N SER A 214 -15.43 -8.32 18.27
CA SER A 214 -15.94 -7.23 19.08
C SER A 214 -16.22 -6.00 18.22
N GLY A 215 -17.43 -5.44 18.34
CA GLY A 215 -17.79 -4.14 17.75
C GLY A 215 -17.41 -2.93 18.62
N GLN A 216 -16.76 -3.15 19.77
CA GLN A 216 -16.59 -2.11 20.79
C GLN A 216 -15.77 -0.91 20.31
N LEU A 217 -14.75 -1.12 19.47
CA LEU A 217 -13.93 -0.03 18.91
C LEU A 217 -14.79 0.96 18.12
N PHE A 218 -15.70 0.46 17.28
CA PHE A 218 -16.56 1.30 16.46
C PHE A 218 -17.61 2.05 17.31
N GLU A 219 -18.22 1.37 18.28
CA GLU A 219 -19.19 2.00 19.18
C GLU A 219 -18.53 3.09 20.05
N ALA A 220 -17.32 2.85 20.55
CA ALA A 220 -16.56 3.84 21.31
C ALA A 220 -16.19 5.06 20.47
N LEU A 221 -15.78 4.85 19.21
CA LEU A 221 -15.51 5.95 18.28
C LEU A 221 -16.75 6.81 18.05
N ARG A 222 -17.92 6.20 17.82
CA ARG A 222 -19.17 6.94 17.59
C ARG A 222 -19.63 7.75 18.81
N ALA A 223 -19.25 7.32 20.00
CA ALA A 223 -19.53 8.03 21.25
C ALA A 223 -18.48 9.11 21.58
N THR A 224 -17.40 9.21 20.80
CA THR A 224 -16.32 10.16 21.02
C THR A 224 -16.63 11.49 20.35
N GLU A 225 -16.59 12.58 21.12
CA GLU A 225 -16.62 13.94 20.57
C GLU A 225 -15.21 14.32 20.08
N LEU A 226 -15.09 14.57 18.77
CA LEU A 226 -13.82 15.00 18.18
C LEU A 226 -13.62 16.51 18.39
N PRO A 227 -12.39 16.97 18.71
CA PRO A 227 -12.12 18.40 18.80
C PRO A 227 -12.34 19.14 17.48
N GLU A 228 -12.59 20.44 17.57
CA GLU A 228 -12.52 21.31 16.39
C GLU A 228 -11.09 21.41 15.85
N GLY A 229 -10.95 21.68 14.55
CA GLY A 229 -9.67 21.80 13.85
C GLY A 229 -9.37 20.62 12.93
N ARG A 230 -8.21 20.67 12.28
CA ARG A 230 -7.70 19.61 11.41
C ARG A 230 -7.18 18.46 12.27
N GLY A 231 -7.78 17.29 12.17
CA GLY A 231 -7.33 16.09 12.88
C GLY A 231 -6.57 15.11 12.01
N TYR A 232 -5.71 14.31 12.64
CA TYR A 232 -5.10 13.13 12.03
C TYR A 232 -5.59 11.87 12.75
N VAL A 233 -5.99 10.86 11.98
CA VAL A 233 -6.52 9.59 12.49
C VAL A 233 -5.64 8.43 12.03
N TRP A 234 -5.22 7.61 12.98
CA TRP A 234 -4.54 6.35 12.73
C TRP A 234 -5.29 5.21 13.42
N CYS A 235 -5.64 4.19 12.65
CA CYS A 235 -6.35 3.01 13.15
C CYS A 235 -5.70 1.73 12.64
N ALA A 236 -5.50 0.76 13.52
CA ALA A 236 -5.03 -0.57 13.12
C ALA A 236 -5.63 -1.68 13.98
N GLY A 237 -5.74 -2.87 13.40
CA GLY A 237 -6.28 -4.05 14.09
C GLY A 237 -6.81 -5.09 13.09
N GLU A 238 -7.80 -5.86 13.51
CA GLU A 238 -8.43 -6.85 12.64
C GLU A 238 -9.17 -6.20 11.45
N ALA A 239 -8.82 -6.62 10.24
CA ALA A 239 -9.22 -5.94 9.00
C ALA A 239 -10.74 -5.76 8.82
N LEU A 240 -11.54 -6.76 9.17
CA LEU A 240 -13.00 -6.70 9.02
C LEU A 240 -13.65 -5.88 10.14
N THR A 241 -13.06 -5.92 11.33
CA THR A 241 -13.52 -5.19 12.52
C THR A 241 -13.33 -3.68 12.37
N ILE A 242 -12.24 -3.25 11.73
CA ILE A 242 -11.93 -1.83 11.53
C ILE A 242 -12.45 -1.25 10.21
N ALA A 243 -12.96 -2.07 9.29
CA ALA A 243 -13.52 -1.59 8.02
C ALA A 243 -14.67 -0.57 8.19
N PRO A 244 -15.64 -0.77 9.12
CA PRO A 244 -16.67 0.24 9.40
C PRO A 244 -16.11 1.57 9.94
N ILE A 245 -14.99 1.52 10.69
CA ILE A 245 -14.32 2.72 11.23
C ILE A 245 -13.82 3.59 10.07
N ARG A 246 -13.14 3.00 9.08
CA ARG A 246 -12.66 3.73 7.89
C ARG A 246 -13.80 4.45 7.17
N ARG A 247 -14.91 3.73 6.95
CA ARG A 247 -16.11 4.27 6.28
C ARG A 247 -16.66 5.47 7.05
N TYR A 248 -16.84 5.34 8.35
CA TYR A 248 -17.39 6.39 9.20
C TYR A 248 -16.53 7.65 9.22
N LEU A 249 -15.21 7.50 9.37
CA LEU A 249 -14.26 8.62 9.38
C LEU A 249 -14.27 9.41 8.06
N ARG A 250 -14.32 8.72 6.92
CA ARG A 250 -14.24 9.37 5.60
C ARG A 250 -15.60 9.86 5.08
N GLN A 251 -16.66 9.06 5.24
CA GLN A 251 -17.96 9.35 4.63
C GLN A 251 -18.87 10.13 5.57
N ASP A 252 -18.98 9.72 6.84
CA ASP A 252 -19.92 10.32 7.78
C ASP A 252 -19.33 11.56 8.45
N LEU A 253 -18.03 11.53 8.79
CA LEU A 253 -17.31 12.67 9.37
C LEU A 253 -16.61 13.56 8.32
N GLY A 254 -16.50 13.10 7.08
CA GLY A 254 -15.94 13.88 5.97
C GLY A 254 -14.46 14.24 6.14
N LEU A 255 -13.69 13.47 6.91
CA LEU A 255 -12.26 13.74 7.11
C LEU A 255 -11.48 13.54 5.81
N PRO A 256 -10.45 14.38 5.53
CA PRO A 256 -9.60 14.21 4.34
C PRO A 256 -8.96 12.83 4.28
N LYS A 257 -8.89 12.22 3.08
CA LYS A 257 -8.34 10.86 2.87
C LYS A 257 -6.90 10.76 3.39
N GLU A 258 -6.11 11.79 3.15
CA GLU A 258 -4.71 11.93 3.56
C GLU A 258 -4.54 11.99 5.09
N ASP A 259 -5.55 12.43 5.84
CA ASP A 259 -5.50 12.54 7.29
C ASP A 259 -6.12 11.31 7.99
N VAL A 260 -6.50 10.27 7.23
CA VAL A 260 -7.13 9.04 7.75
C VAL A 260 -6.40 7.79 7.26
N GLU A 261 -5.61 7.21 8.16
CA GLU A 261 -4.93 5.92 7.96
C GLU A 261 -5.64 4.81 8.72
N VAL A 262 -6.11 3.79 8.02
CA VAL A 262 -6.71 2.58 8.62
C VAL A 262 -6.05 1.35 8.03
N VAL A 263 -5.34 0.56 8.84
CA VAL A 263 -4.47 -0.55 8.39
C VAL A 263 -4.90 -1.86 9.03
N GLY A 264 -5.28 -2.85 8.21
CA GLY A 264 -5.54 -4.20 8.70
C GLY A 264 -4.23 -4.90 9.09
N TYR A 265 -3.94 -5.02 10.38
CA TYR A 265 -2.73 -5.68 10.89
C TYR A 265 -2.84 -7.21 10.79
N TRP A 266 -4.05 -7.72 10.93
CA TRP A 266 -4.33 -9.13 10.81
C TRP A 266 -5.74 -9.33 10.29
N ARG A 267 -6.01 -10.55 9.86
CA ARG A 267 -7.32 -10.98 9.41
C ARG A 267 -7.59 -12.35 9.99
N ARG A 268 -8.77 -12.51 10.57
CA ARG A 268 -9.20 -13.82 11.04
C ARG A 268 -9.39 -14.78 9.84
N PRO A 269 -8.90 -16.03 9.91
CA PRO A 269 -9.13 -17.00 8.84
C PRO A 269 -10.62 -17.19 8.58
N ALA A 270 -11.01 -17.30 7.32
CA ALA A 270 -12.35 -17.75 7.00
C ALA A 270 -12.53 -19.21 7.46
N ALA A 271 -13.74 -19.57 7.91
CA ALA A 271 -14.08 -20.96 8.13
C ALA A 271 -13.77 -21.78 6.86
N PRO A 272 -13.10 -22.94 6.97
CA PRO A 272 -12.65 -23.69 5.80
C PRO A 272 -13.85 -24.06 4.93
N ALA A 273 -13.79 -23.72 3.65
CA ALA A 273 -14.65 -24.31 2.64
C ALA A 273 -14.33 -25.81 2.56
N ALA A 274 -15.36 -26.64 2.38
CA ALA A 274 -15.20 -28.09 2.25
C ALA A 274 -14.18 -28.40 1.15
N ALA A 275 -13.11 -29.12 1.51
CA ALA A 275 -12.02 -29.44 0.60
C ALA A 275 -12.54 -30.27 -0.59
N GLY A 276 -12.50 -29.69 -1.78
CA GLY A 276 -12.60 -30.43 -3.04
C GLY A 276 -11.27 -31.14 -3.33
N GLU A 277 -11.35 -32.36 -3.84
CA GLU A 277 -10.21 -33.19 -4.22
C GLU A 277 -9.32 -32.49 -5.26
N ALA A 278 -8.00 -32.56 -5.08
CA ALA A 278 -7.02 -32.06 -6.03
C ALA A 278 -6.95 -32.96 -7.28
N PRO A 279 -6.98 -32.41 -8.51
CA PRO A 279 -6.72 -33.19 -9.73
C PRO A 279 -5.25 -33.64 -9.80
N GLN A 280 -5.00 -34.82 -10.36
CA GLN A 280 -3.67 -35.46 -10.47
C GLN A 280 -3.16 -35.57 -11.92
N ASP A 281 -3.57 -34.66 -12.82
CA ASP A 281 -3.19 -34.74 -14.24
C ASP A 281 -2.79 -33.37 -14.80
N ALA A 282 -1.50 -33.19 -15.07
CA ALA A 282 -0.92 -31.95 -15.58
C ALA A 282 -1.53 -31.49 -16.92
N THR A 283 -2.10 -32.40 -17.71
CA THR A 283 -2.81 -32.02 -18.95
C THR A 283 -4.18 -31.44 -18.65
N ALA A 284 -4.86 -31.98 -17.63
CA ALA A 284 -6.15 -31.46 -17.18
C ALA A 284 -5.98 -30.10 -16.46
N GLU A 285 -4.88 -29.90 -15.73
CA GLU A 285 -4.51 -28.61 -15.12
C GLU A 285 -4.33 -27.53 -16.20
N VAL A 286 -3.53 -27.80 -17.24
CA VAL A 286 -3.34 -26.82 -18.34
C VAL A 286 -4.65 -26.49 -19.05
N LEU A 287 -5.52 -27.48 -19.29
CA LEU A 287 -6.82 -27.25 -19.90
C LEU A 287 -7.76 -26.46 -18.98
N HIS A 288 -7.68 -26.69 -17.67
CA HIS A 288 -8.42 -25.94 -16.66
C HIS A 288 -7.93 -24.48 -16.57
N ASP A 289 -6.62 -24.25 -16.54
CA ASP A 289 -6.01 -22.92 -16.52
C ASP A 289 -6.42 -22.11 -17.76
N VAL A 290 -6.35 -22.72 -18.94
CA VAL A 290 -6.80 -22.07 -20.19
C VAL A 290 -8.30 -21.80 -20.15
N HIS A 291 -9.10 -22.69 -19.57
CA HIS A 291 -10.53 -22.46 -19.43
C HIS A 291 -10.81 -21.26 -18.50
N GLU A 292 -10.18 -21.19 -17.33
CA GLU A 292 -10.30 -20.04 -16.41
C GLU A 292 -9.88 -18.73 -17.09
N MET A 293 -8.83 -18.73 -17.91
CA MET A 293 -8.41 -17.55 -18.68
C MET A 293 -9.46 -17.07 -19.71
N THR A 294 -10.40 -17.94 -20.12
CA THR A 294 -11.49 -17.57 -21.04
C THR A 294 -12.77 -17.09 -20.35
N GLU A 295 -12.85 -17.22 -19.03
CA GLU A 295 -14.05 -16.86 -18.28
C GLU A 295 -14.13 -15.35 -18.02
N LEU A 296 -15.04 -14.69 -18.74
CA LEU A 296 -15.31 -13.26 -18.57
C LEU A 296 -16.26 -12.95 -17.41
N LEU A 297 -17.10 -13.91 -17.03
CA LEU A 297 -18.14 -13.69 -16.04
C LEU A 297 -17.57 -13.35 -14.66
N PRO A 298 -16.60 -14.09 -14.08
CA PRO A 298 -16.07 -13.78 -12.75
C PRO A 298 -15.53 -12.35 -12.60
N PRO A 299 -14.59 -11.85 -13.44
CA PRO A 299 -14.01 -10.52 -13.26
C PRO A 299 -15.00 -9.37 -13.50
N VAL A 300 -16.03 -9.57 -14.34
CA VAL A 300 -17.09 -8.58 -14.56
C VAL A 300 -18.08 -8.58 -13.40
N LEU A 301 -18.53 -9.76 -12.97
CA LEU A 301 -19.52 -9.88 -11.91
C LEU A 301 -18.98 -9.38 -10.57
N THR A 302 -17.72 -9.67 -10.22
CA THR A 302 -17.11 -9.19 -8.97
C THR A 302 -17.05 -7.67 -8.91
N ARG A 303 -16.71 -7.00 -10.01
CA ARG A 303 -16.74 -5.53 -10.12
C ARG A 303 -18.15 -4.99 -10.00
N VAL A 304 -19.15 -5.60 -10.67
CA VAL A 304 -20.56 -5.21 -10.51
C VAL A 304 -21.02 -5.38 -9.06
N ALA A 305 -20.71 -6.50 -8.42
CA ALA A 305 -21.08 -6.77 -7.03
C ALA A 305 -20.43 -5.79 -6.05
N ALA A 306 -19.16 -5.44 -6.27
CA ALA A 306 -18.43 -4.43 -5.50
C ALA A 306 -19.06 -3.03 -5.70
N THR A 307 -19.34 -2.65 -6.94
CA THR A 307 -19.98 -1.36 -7.29
C THR A 307 -21.34 -1.22 -6.63
N LEU A 308 -22.17 -2.27 -6.70
CA LEU A 308 -23.50 -2.29 -6.08
C LEU A 308 -23.46 -2.48 -4.55
N GLY A 309 -22.28 -2.71 -3.97
CA GLY A 309 -22.12 -2.94 -2.54
C GLY A 309 -22.86 -4.18 -2.01
N ILE A 310 -23.11 -5.20 -2.85
CA ILE A 310 -23.95 -6.36 -2.47
C ILE A 310 -23.39 -7.03 -1.21
N GLY A 311 -22.09 -7.34 -1.20
CA GLY A 311 -21.46 -7.96 -0.03
C GLY A 311 -21.55 -7.08 1.21
N THR A 312 -21.37 -5.77 1.05
CA THR A 312 -21.45 -4.77 2.14
C THR A 312 -22.87 -4.68 2.72
N HIS A 313 -23.91 -4.70 1.88
CA HIS A 313 -25.29 -4.69 2.34
C HIS A 313 -25.66 -5.98 3.09
N ILE A 314 -25.21 -7.14 2.62
CA ILE A 314 -25.41 -8.42 3.34
C ILE A 314 -24.70 -8.37 4.71
N ALA A 315 -23.48 -7.85 4.77
CA ALA A 315 -22.75 -7.68 6.03
C ALA A 315 -23.48 -6.73 7.00
N ALA A 316 -24.23 -5.75 6.47
CA ALA A 316 -25.09 -4.86 7.25
C ALA A 316 -26.47 -5.46 7.61
N GLY A 317 -26.72 -6.74 7.32
CA GLY A 317 -27.96 -7.44 7.69
C GLY A 317 -29.03 -7.47 6.60
N VAL A 318 -28.74 -7.03 5.38
CA VAL A 318 -29.66 -7.12 4.23
C VAL A 318 -29.54 -8.51 3.59
N THR A 319 -30.29 -9.48 4.10
CA THR A 319 -30.11 -10.91 3.77
C THR A 319 -31.12 -11.48 2.76
N SER A 320 -31.86 -10.65 2.02
CA SER A 320 -32.81 -11.13 1.00
C SER A 320 -32.66 -10.35 -0.31
N VAL A 321 -33.08 -10.96 -1.42
CA VAL A 321 -33.04 -10.31 -2.75
C VAL A 321 -33.91 -9.05 -2.76
N GLU A 322 -35.07 -9.07 -2.09
CA GLU A 322 -35.96 -7.92 -1.95
C GLU A 322 -35.30 -6.80 -1.13
N GLY A 323 -34.59 -7.15 -0.06
CA GLY A 323 -33.84 -6.20 0.74
C GLY A 323 -32.71 -5.56 -0.05
N LEU A 324 -31.93 -6.36 -0.79
CA LEU A 324 -30.85 -5.86 -1.63
C LEU A 324 -31.37 -4.99 -2.77
N ALA A 325 -32.50 -5.36 -3.37
CA ALA A 325 -33.20 -4.56 -4.36
C ALA A 325 -33.58 -3.18 -3.81
N ALA A 326 -34.11 -3.12 -2.59
CA ALA A 326 -34.43 -1.86 -1.93
C ALA A 326 -33.17 -1.03 -1.61
N ALA A 327 -32.09 -1.66 -1.16
CA ALA A 327 -30.84 -0.99 -0.79
C ALA A 327 -30.08 -0.43 -2.01
N THR A 328 -30.10 -1.14 -3.13
CA THR A 328 -29.39 -0.77 -4.37
C THR A 328 -30.24 0.07 -5.33
N GLY A 329 -31.55 0.15 -5.11
CA GLY A 329 -32.49 0.78 -6.04
C GLY A 329 -32.76 -0.02 -7.33
N ILE A 330 -32.34 -1.29 -7.39
CA ILE A 330 -32.52 -2.20 -8.53
C ILE A 330 -33.73 -3.08 -8.29
N THR A 331 -34.55 -3.36 -9.32
CA THR A 331 -35.71 -4.25 -9.13
C THR A 331 -35.27 -5.69 -8.82
N PRO A 332 -36.02 -6.44 -7.98
CA PRO A 332 -35.65 -7.82 -7.63
C PRO A 332 -35.42 -8.71 -8.86
N ALA A 333 -36.25 -8.56 -9.89
CA ALA A 333 -36.14 -9.34 -11.13
C ALA A 333 -34.82 -9.07 -11.91
N ARG A 334 -34.22 -7.88 -11.77
CA ARG A 334 -32.93 -7.54 -12.39
C ARG A 334 -31.75 -7.92 -11.52
N LEU A 335 -31.93 -7.92 -10.19
CA LEU A 335 -30.87 -8.24 -9.25
C LEU A 335 -30.71 -9.76 -9.05
N LEU A 336 -31.80 -10.52 -9.17
CA LEU A 336 -31.79 -11.97 -8.94
C LEU A 336 -30.74 -12.73 -9.76
N PRO A 337 -30.57 -12.48 -11.09
CA PRO A 337 -29.52 -13.16 -11.85
C PRO A 337 -28.11 -12.85 -11.34
N VAL A 338 -27.85 -11.61 -10.87
CA VAL A 338 -26.56 -11.22 -10.30
C VAL A 338 -26.29 -12.01 -9.02
N VAL A 339 -27.27 -12.06 -8.11
CA VAL A 339 -27.17 -12.82 -6.85
C VAL A 339 -26.96 -14.31 -7.12
N GLN A 340 -27.68 -14.88 -8.08
CA GLN A 340 -27.53 -16.29 -8.48
C GLN A 340 -26.15 -16.59 -9.08
N SER A 341 -25.63 -15.69 -9.91
CA SER A 341 -24.27 -15.84 -10.43
C SER A 341 -23.22 -15.70 -9.32
N MET A 342 -23.43 -14.81 -8.34
CA MET A 342 -22.54 -14.72 -7.17
C MET A 342 -22.57 -15.99 -6.32
N GLN A 343 -23.72 -16.66 -6.21
CA GLN A 343 -23.82 -17.97 -5.56
C GLN A 343 -23.05 -19.04 -6.35
N ALA A 344 -23.19 -19.06 -7.67
CA ALA A 344 -22.49 -20.01 -8.54
C ALA A 344 -20.96 -19.86 -8.48
N LEU A 345 -20.46 -18.62 -8.33
CA LEU A 345 -19.04 -18.33 -8.12
C LEU A 345 -18.57 -18.53 -6.67
N GLY A 346 -19.45 -19.01 -5.78
CA GLY A 346 -19.11 -19.22 -4.37
C GLY A 346 -18.79 -17.93 -3.62
N LEU A 347 -19.35 -16.79 -4.03
CA LEU A 347 -19.28 -15.51 -3.31
C LEU A 347 -20.40 -15.41 -2.26
N LEU A 348 -21.55 -16.02 -2.51
CA LEU A 348 -22.70 -16.03 -1.61
C LEU A 348 -23.21 -17.45 -1.34
N THR A 349 -23.85 -17.63 -0.19
CA THR A 349 -24.71 -18.79 0.09
C THR A 349 -26.15 -18.35 0.24
N ASP A 350 -27.08 -19.26 -0.06
CA ASP A 350 -28.50 -19.13 0.21
C ASP A 350 -28.94 -20.29 1.09
N THR A 351 -29.58 -20.00 2.21
CA THR A 351 -30.22 -21.02 3.06
C THR A 351 -31.65 -20.57 3.32
N ASP A 352 -32.61 -21.26 2.70
CA ASP A 352 -34.04 -20.97 2.82
C ASP A 352 -34.42 -19.50 2.51
N GLY A 353 -33.75 -18.88 1.53
CA GLY A 353 -33.97 -17.49 1.12
C GLY A 353 -33.17 -16.46 1.92
N VAL A 354 -32.31 -16.92 2.84
CA VAL A 354 -31.39 -16.08 3.61
C VAL A 354 -30.01 -16.09 2.98
N LEU A 355 -29.63 -14.93 2.44
CA LEU A 355 -28.33 -14.70 1.81
C LEU A 355 -27.25 -14.42 2.85
N ALA A 356 -26.06 -15.00 2.65
CA ALA A 356 -24.87 -14.72 3.45
C ALA A 356 -23.60 -14.69 2.59
N ASN A 357 -22.61 -13.90 3.01
CA ASN A 357 -21.30 -13.85 2.36
C ASN A 357 -20.47 -15.10 2.68
N THR A 358 -19.89 -15.73 1.65
CA THR A 358 -18.86 -16.76 1.84
C THR A 358 -17.54 -16.13 2.29
N ALA A 359 -16.52 -16.97 2.48
CA ALA A 359 -15.13 -16.52 2.64
C ALA A 359 -14.70 -15.55 1.52
N HIS A 360 -14.95 -15.91 0.26
CA HIS A 360 -14.60 -15.11 -0.91
C HIS A 360 -15.46 -13.86 -1.02
N GLY A 361 -16.78 -13.96 -0.77
CA GLY A 361 -17.68 -12.80 -0.80
C GLY A 361 -17.33 -11.73 0.23
N ARG A 362 -16.76 -12.12 1.38
CA ARG A 362 -16.33 -11.16 2.40
C ARG A 362 -15.18 -10.27 1.94
N VAL A 363 -14.36 -10.68 0.97
CA VAL A 363 -13.34 -9.80 0.37
C VAL A 363 -13.99 -8.57 -0.25
N LEU A 364 -15.16 -8.72 -0.87
CA LEU A 364 -15.93 -7.62 -1.48
C LEU A 364 -16.66 -6.73 -0.45
N THR A 365 -16.38 -6.89 0.84
CA THR A 365 -16.85 -5.97 1.91
C THR A 365 -15.76 -5.01 2.37
N GLU A 366 -14.52 -5.29 2.01
CA GLU A 366 -13.36 -4.49 2.39
C GLU A 366 -13.29 -3.24 1.52
N THR A 367 -13.23 -2.08 2.16
CA THR A 367 -13.28 -0.79 1.48
C THR A 367 -12.19 -0.64 0.42
N GLU A 368 -11.00 -1.19 0.64
CA GLU A 368 -9.90 -1.15 -0.33
C GLU A 368 -10.25 -1.90 -1.61
N TYR A 369 -10.67 -3.16 -1.51
CA TYR A 369 -11.11 -3.94 -2.67
C TYR A 369 -12.35 -3.36 -3.34
N VAL A 370 -13.29 -2.78 -2.58
CA VAL A 370 -14.45 -2.08 -3.15
C VAL A 370 -14.01 -0.82 -3.90
N GLU A 371 -13.11 -0.01 -3.35
CA GLU A 371 -12.55 1.19 -4.01
C GLU A 371 -11.78 0.82 -5.29
N GLU A 372 -11.04 -0.30 -5.30
CA GLU A 372 -10.28 -0.81 -6.45
C GLU A 372 -11.14 -1.45 -7.54
N LEU A 373 -12.25 -2.10 -7.18
CA LEU A 373 -13.10 -2.82 -8.14
C LEU A 373 -14.32 -2.02 -8.58
N SER A 374 -14.73 -1.01 -7.81
CA SER A 374 -15.95 -0.25 -8.10
C SER A 374 -15.84 0.44 -9.44
N LEU A 375 -16.83 0.17 -10.28
CA LEU A 375 -17.01 0.84 -11.56
C LEU A 375 -17.55 2.25 -11.39
N ASP A 376 -17.87 2.73 -10.18
CA ASP A 376 -18.19 4.15 -9.97
C ASP A 376 -16.94 5.04 -10.09
N ASN A 377 -15.76 4.48 -9.78
CA ASN A 377 -14.49 5.13 -10.03
C ASN A 377 -14.16 5.05 -11.54
N PRO A 378 -14.13 6.19 -12.27
CA PRO A 378 -13.89 6.18 -13.71
C PRO A 378 -12.55 5.58 -14.09
N ALA A 379 -11.54 5.74 -13.22
CA ALA A 379 -10.23 5.18 -13.45
C ALA A 379 -10.30 3.64 -13.49
N ASN A 380 -11.20 2.99 -12.73
CA ASN A 380 -11.34 1.52 -12.73
C ASN A 380 -12.04 1.01 -13.99
N ARG A 381 -12.80 1.86 -14.70
CA ARG A 381 -13.44 1.50 -15.98
C ARG A 381 -12.44 1.37 -17.12
N GLN A 382 -11.24 1.94 -16.99
CA GLN A 382 -10.20 1.91 -18.02
C GLN A 382 -9.81 0.50 -18.46
N VAL A 383 -9.81 -0.47 -17.53
CA VAL A 383 -9.53 -1.88 -17.85
C VAL A 383 -10.52 -2.47 -18.86
N LEU A 384 -11.73 -1.91 -18.96
CA LEU A 384 -12.74 -2.33 -19.93
C LEU A 384 -12.35 -1.97 -21.37
N ALA A 385 -11.39 -1.06 -21.58
CA ALA A 385 -10.82 -0.77 -22.89
C ALA A 385 -10.15 -2.01 -23.53
N LEU A 386 -9.76 -3.01 -22.72
CA LEU A 386 -9.22 -4.28 -23.22
C LEU A 386 -10.20 -5.03 -24.13
N VAL A 387 -11.51 -4.78 -24.01
CA VAL A 387 -12.52 -5.36 -24.92
C VAL A 387 -12.30 -4.88 -26.37
N ASP A 388 -11.78 -3.67 -26.55
CA ASP A 388 -11.52 -3.07 -27.87
C ASP A 388 -10.10 -3.38 -28.39
N LEU A 389 -9.28 -4.11 -27.62
CA LEU A 389 -7.85 -4.33 -27.92
C LEU A 389 -7.62 -4.90 -29.34
N LEU A 390 -8.50 -5.78 -29.82
CA LEU A 390 -8.39 -6.34 -31.17
C LEU A 390 -8.49 -5.26 -32.26
N ASP A 391 -9.40 -4.30 -32.09
CA ASP A 391 -9.59 -3.21 -33.03
C ASP A 391 -8.47 -2.18 -32.93
N VAL A 392 -7.99 -1.91 -31.70
CA VAL A 392 -6.81 -1.08 -31.46
C VAL A 392 -5.58 -1.67 -32.15
N LEU A 393 -5.31 -2.97 -32.00
CA LEU A 393 -4.18 -3.65 -32.64
C LEU A 393 -4.23 -3.60 -34.17
N ARG A 394 -5.44 -3.58 -34.76
CA ARG A 394 -5.62 -3.53 -36.22
C ARG A 394 -5.50 -2.13 -36.80
N THR A 395 -5.90 -1.12 -36.05
CA THR A 395 -6.12 0.24 -36.58
C THR A 395 -5.18 1.28 -35.98
N GLY A 396 -4.57 1.01 -34.83
CA GLY A 396 -3.89 2.00 -33.99
C GLY A 396 -4.82 3.05 -33.39
N THR A 397 -6.14 2.92 -33.58
CA THR A 397 -7.12 3.88 -33.06
C THR A 397 -7.44 3.53 -31.61
N PRO A 398 -7.33 4.48 -30.66
CA PRO A 398 -7.64 4.23 -29.25
C PRO A 398 -9.10 3.82 -29.02
N SER A 399 -9.33 3.07 -27.94
CA SER A 399 -10.67 2.71 -27.47
C SER A 399 -11.49 3.96 -27.12
N SER A 400 -12.79 3.91 -27.42
CA SER A 400 -13.75 4.94 -27.00
C SER A 400 -14.15 4.83 -25.53
N ALA A 401 -13.69 3.79 -24.82
CA ALA A 401 -13.94 3.59 -23.40
C ALA A 401 -13.10 4.53 -22.51
N ALA A 402 -12.21 5.35 -23.10
CA ALA A 402 -11.47 6.37 -22.37
C ALA A 402 -12.44 7.41 -21.76
N PRO A 403 -12.41 7.63 -20.44
CA PRO A 403 -13.34 8.56 -19.83
C PRO A 403 -12.86 10.01 -20.04
N GLU A 404 -13.62 10.78 -20.82
CA GLU A 404 -13.28 12.18 -21.17
C GLU A 404 -13.74 13.23 -20.13
N THR A 405 -14.29 12.81 -18.99
CA THR A 405 -14.85 13.76 -18.01
C THR A 405 -13.79 14.28 -17.03
N PRO A 406 -13.94 15.49 -16.48
CA PRO A 406 -13.04 16.02 -15.45
C PRO A 406 -12.90 15.09 -14.24
N GLU A 407 -13.99 14.48 -13.78
CA GLU A 407 -14.00 13.55 -12.65
C GLU A 407 -13.15 12.31 -12.94
N ALA A 408 -13.07 11.90 -14.21
CA ALA A 408 -12.25 10.78 -14.60
C ALA A 408 -10.77 11.13 -14.70
N ALA A 409 -10.45 12.32 -15.19
CA ALA A 409 -9.09 12.84 -15.17
C ALA A 409 -8.55 12.94 -13.73
N ASP A 410 -9.38 13.42 -12.80
CA ASP A 410 -9.05 13.48 -11.37
C ASP A 410 -8.84 12.08 -10.77
N ALA A 411 -9.70 11.12 -11.10
CA ALA A 411 -9.57 9.74 -10.62
C ALA A 411 -8.28 9.06 -11.13
N VAL A 412 -7.90 9.30 -12.39
CA VAL A 412 -6.64 8.80 -12.96
C VAL A 412 -5.44 9.45 -12.28
N ARG A 413 -5.49 10.77 -12.10
CA ARG A 413 -4.45 11.52 -11.38
C ARG A 413 -4.28 11.01 -9.95
N ASP A 414 -5.36 10.69 -9.26
CA ASP A 414 -5.33 10.18 -7.90
C ASP A 414 -4.71 8.78 -7.81
N ARG A 415 -5.01 7.88 -8.77
CA ARG A 415 -4.34 6.58 -8.85
C ARG A 415 -2.84 6.73 -9.12
N GLU A 416 -2.47 7.60 -10.07
CA GLU A 416 -1.08 7.88 -10.41
C GLU A 416 -0.32 8.41 -9.19
N ALA A 417 -0.92 9.34 -8.45
CA ALA A 417 -0.38 9.88 -7.19
C ALA A 417 -0.17 8.79 -6.13
N ASP A 418 -1.14 7.88 -5.94
CA ASP A 418 -1.05 6.79 -4.97
C ASP A 418 0.12 5.83 -5.31
N GLN A 419 0.41 5.61 -6.60
CA GLN A 419 1.51 4.74 -7.04
C GLN A 419 2.88 5.43 -7.03
N LEU A 420 2.94 6.73 -7.32
CA LEU A 420 4.17 7.52 -7.24
C LEU A 420 4.64 7.77 -5.81
N TYR A 421 3.74 7.64 -4.83
CA TYR A 421 3.99 7.96 -3.43
C TYR A 421 5.29 7.36 -2.84
N TYR A 422 5.65 6.13 -3.22
CA TYR A 422 6.83 5.43 -2.69
C TYR A 422 8.13 5.75 -3.43
N VAL A 423 8.08 6.51 -4.53
CA VAL A 423 9.25 6.82 -5.36
C VAL A 423 9.61 8.30 -5.39
N LEU A 424 8.69 9.18 -4.93
CA LEU A 424 8.91 10.63 -4.90
C LEU A 424 10.01 11.08 -3.92
N GLU A 425 10.10 10.46 -2.73
CA GLU A 425 11.19 10.77 -1.79
C GLU A 425 12.57 10.34 -2.32
N PRO A 426 12.75 9.09 -2.81
CA PRO A 426 14.01 8.69 -3.44
C PRO A 426 14.39 9.56 -4.64
N LEU A 427 13.40 9.92 -5.47
CA LEU A 427 13.58 10.81 -6.62
C LEU A 427 14.09 12.20 -6.18
N GLY A 428 13.53 12.76 -5.11
CA GLY A 428 13.94 14.05 -4.57
C GLY A 428 15.39 14.09 -4.08
N ARG A 429 15.94 12.95 -3.65
CA ARG A 429 17.32 12.81 -3.16
C ARG A 429 18.37 12.60 -4.26
N MET A 430 17.94 12.32 -5.49
CA MET A 430 18.87 12.14 -6.60
C MET A 430 19.73 13.39 -6.81
N PRO A 431 21.02 13.28 -7.14
CA PRO A 431 21.90 14.44 -7.32
C PRO A 431 21.34 15.49 -8.28
N GLU A 432 20.72 15.03 -9.37
CA GLU A 432 20.12 15.87 -10.41
C GLU A 432 18.94 16.71 -9.92
N VAL A 433 18.21 16.21 -8.91
CA VAL A 433 17.05 16.88 -8.31
C VAL A 433 17.46 17.67 -7.06
N ALA A 434 18.26 17.05 -6.19
CA ALA A 434 18.72 17.62 -4.93
C ALA A 434 19.69 18.80 -5.12
N ALA A 435 20.43 18.86 -6.24
CA ALA A 435 21.35 19.97 -6.52
C ALA A 435 20.67 21.19 -7.18
N ALA A 436 19.50 21.02 -7.80
CA ALA A 436 18.83 22.08 -8.56
C ALA A 436 18.37 23.23 -7.64
N ASP A 437 18.73 24.48 -8.00
CA ASP A 437 18.20 25.68 -7.35
C ASP A 437 16.87 26.11 -8.01
N LEU A 438 16.74 25.90 -9.32
CA LEU A 438 15.49 25.99 -10.07
C LEU A 438 15.09 24.62 -10.62
N LEU A 439 14.09 23.98 -10.00
CA LEU A 439 13.58 22.66 -10.39
C LEU A 439 12.27 22.81 -11.17
N THR A 440 12.18 22.20 -12.35
CA THR A 440 10.91 22.05 -13.05
C THR A 440 10.32 20.67 -12.78
N VAL A 441 9.04 20.60 -12.40
CA VAL A 441 8.31 19.33 -12.28
C VAL A 441 7.13 19.36 -13.25
N ALA A 442 7.11 18.44 -14.20
CA ALA A 442 6.11 18.36 -15.26
C ALA A 442 5.35 17.03 -15.17
N GLY A 443 4.03 17.09 -15.34
CA GLY A 443 3.16 15.90 -15.25
C GLY A 443 1.79 16.21 -14.68
N ARG A 444 0.85 15.26 -14.80
CA ARG A 444 -0.52 15.40 -14.23
C ARG A 444 -0.50 15.53 -12.70
N THR A 445 0.49 14.89 -12.08
CA THR A 445 0.74 14.87 -10.63
C THR A 445 1.87 15.83 -10.20
N GLY A 446 2.28 16.76 -11.07
CA GLY A 446 3.49 17.59 -10.86
C GLY A 446 3.44 18.50 -9.63
N ASP A 447 2.27 19.00 -9.26
CA ASP A 447 2.05 19.83 -8.06
C ASP A 447 2.24 19.04 -6.76
N LEU A 448 1.68 17.83 -6.72
CA LEU A 448 1.84 16.90 -5.61
C LEU A 448 3.30 16.46 -5.49
N ALA A 449 3.90 16.06 -6.61
CA ALA A 449 5.29 15.63 -6.66
C ALA A 449 6.25 16.73 -6.25
N ALA A 450 6.05 17.97 -6.72
CA ALA A 450 6.83 19.13 -6.31
C ALA A 450 6.80 19.32 -4.78
N SER A 451 5.61 19.25 -4.19
CA SER A 451 5.42 19.39 -2.74
C SER A 451 6.16 18.31 -1.97
N GLN A 452 6.08 17.05 -2.42
CA GLN A 452 6.76 15.93 -1.77
C GLN A 452 8.28 15.94 -1.96
N ILE A 453 8.77 16.30 -3.15
CA ILE A 453 10.21 16.46 -3.41
C ILE A 453 10.79 17.57 -2.54
N LEU A 454 10.09 18.69 -2.36
CA LEU A 454 10.52 19.77 -1.48
C LEU A 454 10.60 19.34 -0.01
N ALA A 455 9.65 18.52 0.45
CA ALA A 455 9.67 17.96 1.79
C ALA A 455 10.82 16.94 1.97
N ALA A 456 11.09 16.12 0.94
CA ALA A 456 12.13 15.10 0.95
C ALA A 456 13.56 15.64 0.90
N ALA A 457 13.78 16.73 0.15
CA ALA A 457 15.09 17.34 -0.08
C ALA A 457 15.04 18.87 0.10
N PRO A 458 14.83 19.36 1.33
CA PRO A 458 14.70 20.79 1.59
C PRO A 458 16.00 21.53 1.27
N ARG A 459 15.89 22.61 0.49
CA ARG A 459 17.03 23.45 0.10
C ARG A 459 16.64 24.94 0.19
N PRO A 460 17.30 25.73 1.04
CA PRO A 460 17.01 27.16 1.16
C PRO A 460 17.16 27.88 -0.19
N GLY A 461 16.14 28.65 -0.58
CA GLY A 461 16.17 29.43 -1.82
C GLY A 461 15.84 28.66 -3.10
N ARG A 462 15.56 27.34 -3.02
CA ARG A 462 15.07 26.59 -4.18
C ARG A 462 13.73 27.16 -4.65
N SER A 463 13.60 27.35 -5.96
CA SER A 463 12.35 27.65 -6.65
C SER A 463 11.88 26.42 -7.42
N VAL A 464 10.57 26.14 -7.40
CA VAL A 464 9.98 25.03 -8.16
C VAL A 464 8.94 25.57 -9.14
N GLN A 465 9.09 25.21 -10.40
CA GLN A 465 8.12 25.47 -11.45
C GLN A 465 7.31 24.19 -11.67
N VAL A 466 5.99 24.28 -11.59
CA VAL A 466 5.10 23.16 -11.88
C VAL A 466 4.47 23.37 -13.25
N ALA A 467 4.74 22.45 -14.17
CA ALA A 467 4.14 22.42 -15.50
C ALA A 467 3.02 21.37 -15.53
N SER A 468 1.83 21.77 -15.08
CA SER A 468 0.64 20.91 -15.09
C SER A 468 -0.01 20.91 -16.47
N GLY A 469 0.14 19.82 -17.25
CA GLY A 469 -0.63 19.59 -18.47
C GLY A 469 0.08 18.73 -19.53
N PRO A 470 -0.66 18.08 -20.45
CA PRO A 470 -0.14 17.22 -21.52
C PRO A 470 0.50 18.00 -22.68
N GLY A 471 0.95 19.22 -22.43
CA GLY A 471 1.69 20.03 -23.38
C GLY A 471 2.56 20.96 -22.55
N ALA A 472 3.84 20.61 -22.38
CA ALA A 472 4.82 21.52 -21.84
C ALA A 472 4.96 22.70 -22.80
N GLY A 473 4.11 23.72 -22.62
CA GLY A 473 4.33 25.04 -23.20
C GLY A 473 5.70 25.54 -22.77
N ALA A 474 6.39 26.25 -23.67
CA ALA A 474 7.72 26.86 -23.52
C ALA A 474 8.45 26.51 -22.20
N TRP A 475 9.34 25.52 -22.26
CA TRP A 475 10.20 25.16 -21.13
C TRP A 475 10.97 26.39 -20.64
N GLU A 476 10.70 26.80 -19.42
CA GLU A 476 11.51 27.79 -18.74
C GLU A 476 12.88 27.18 -18.39
N ARG A 477 13.90 28.03 -18.28
CA ARG A 477 15.22 27.57 -17.86
C ARG A 477 15.15 26.90 -16.50
N HIS A 478 15.91 25.84 -16.31
CA HIS A 478 16.00 25.11 -15.05
C HIS A 478 17.39 24.51 -14.84
N ASP A 479 17.70 24.15 -13.60
CA ASP A 479 18.93 23.43 -13.24
C ASP A 479 18.70 21.90 -13.24
N GLY A 480 17.45 21.47 -13.14
CA GLY A 480 17.02 20.09 -13.31
C GLY A 480 15.52 20.03 -13.60
N ALA A 481 15.09 19.03 -14.37
CA ALA A 481 13.68 18.77 -14.63
C ALA A 481 13.28 17.34 -14.23
N VAL A 482 12.09 17.20 -13.64
CA VAL A 482 11.46 15.92 -13.34
C VAL A 482 10.19 15.79 -14.16
N LEU A 483 10.13 14.77 -15.02
CA LEU A 483 9.05 14.51 -15.95
C LEU A 483 8.32 13.24 -15.50
N LEU A 484 7.07 13.39 -15.06
CA LEU A 484 6.25 12.33 -14.49
C LEU A 484 5.11 11.99 -15.46
N CYS A 485 5.14 10.78 -16.03
CA CYS A 485 4.07 10.23 -16.86
C CYS A 485 3.68 11.16 -18.04
N VAL A 486 4.67 11.82 -18.65
CA VAL A 486 4.45 12.83 -19.70
C VAL A 486 4.54 12.26 -21.11
N LEU A 487 5.07 11.05 -21.26
CA LEU A 487 5.30 10.36 -22.54
C LEU A 487 4.23 9.30 -22.84
N GLU A 488 3.46 8.89 -21.84
CA GLU A 488 2.33 7.98 -22.00
C GLU A 488 1.38 8.46 -23.11
N GLY A 489 1.10 7.59 -24.08
CA GLY A 489 0.22 7.88 -25.21
C GLY A 489 0.78 8.84 -26.28
N ARG A 490 2.03 9.29 -26.18
CA ARG A 490 2.69 10.08 -27.23
C ARG A 490 3.33 9.22 -28.28
N THR A 491 3.34 9.68 -29.52
CA THR A 491 4.22 9.14 -30.56
C THR A 491 5.70 9.36 -30.16
N ASP A 492 6.61 8.58 -30.75
CA ASP A 492 8.04 8.78 -30.51
C ASP A 492 8.53 10.15 -30.99
N GLU A 493 7.98 10.67 -32.08
CA GLU A 493 8.28 12.02 -32.59
C GLU A 493 7.89 13.10 -31.56
N ASP A 494 6.68 13.02 -31.01
CA ASP A 494 6.21 13.97 -30.00
C ASP A 494 6.98 13.82 -28.68
N ALA A 495 7.34 12.60 -28.31
CA ALA A 495 8.16 12.31 -27.13
C ALA A 495 9.55 12.93 -27.28
N VAL A 496 10.23 12.71 -28.40
CA VAL A 496 11.55 13.28 -28.70
C VAL A 496 11.49 14.81 -28.73
N ALA A 497 10.45 15.41 -29.32
CA ALA A 497 10.28 16.85 -29.33
C ALA A 497 10.14 17.44 -27.92
N LEU A 498 9.35 16.80 -27.05
CA LEU A 498 9.17 17.21 -25.66
C LEU A 498 10.47 17.07 -24.85
N LEU A 499 11.13 15.91 -24.97
CA LEU A 499 12.38 15.63 -24.27
C LEU A 499 13.51 16.57 -24.71
N ARG A 500 13.59 16.88 -26.01
CA ARG A 500 14.56 17.84 -26.55
C ARG A 500 14.32 19.23 -25.98
N ALA A 501 13.07 19.68 -25.96
CA ALA A 501 12.75 21.00 -25.41
C ALA A 501 13.08 21.10 -23.90
N ALA A 502 12.94 20.00 -23.15
CA ALA A 502 13.39 19.93 -21.76
C ALA A 502 14.92 20.03 -21.65
N LEU A 503 15.66 19.23 -22.42
CA LEU A 503 17.13 19.22 -22.45
C LEU A 503 17.73 20.54 -22.95
N ASP A 504 17.08 21.23 -23.88
CA ASP A 504 17.52 22.55 -24.37
C ASP A 504 17.36 23.65 -23.29
N ALA A 505 16.47 23.44 -22.32
CA ALA A 505 16.17 24.40 -21.26
C ALA A 505 17.02 24.23 -19.99
N GLY A 506 17.68 23.09 -19.80
CA GLY A 506 18.50 22.84 -18.61
C GLY A 506 19.44 21.64 -18.74
N PRO A 507 20.38 21.48 -17.81
CA PRO A 507 21.50 20.54 -17.96
C PRO A 507 21.12 19.08 -17.68
N SER A 508 19.98 18.82 -17.01
CA SER A 508 19.58 17.46 -16.64
C SER A 508 18.06 17.27 -16.62
N VAL A 509 17.63 16.09 -17.03
CA VAL A 509 16.22 15.67 -17.07
C VAL A 509 16.09 14.27 -16.48
N ALA A 510 15.21 14.10 -15.50
CA ALA A 510 14.85 12.83 -14.90
C ALA A 510 13.43 12.45 -15.36
N VAL A 511 13.31 11.34 -16.10
CA VAL A 511 12.04 10.85 -16.65
C VAL A 511 11.57 9.65 -15.82
N VAL A 512 10.37 9.74 -15.28
CA VAL A 512 9.70 8.68 -14.52
C VAL A 512 8.41 8.31 -15.25
N GLU A 513 8.37 7.09 -15.76
CA GLU A 513 7.28 6.56 -16.59
C GLU A 513 6.90 5.15 -16.10
N ARG A 514 5.72 4.68 -16.50
CA ARG A 514 5.40 3.26 -16.43
C ARG A 514 6.18 2.54 -17.52
N VAL A 515 7.13 1.69 -17.12
CA VAL A 515 7.97 0.95 -18.07
C VAL A 515 7.55 -0.51 -18.23
N ALA A 516 7.66 -1.02 -19.44
CA ALA A 516 7.24 -2.37 -19.80
C ALA A 516 8.26 -3.47 -19.44
N ASP A 517 9.36 -3.15 -18.76
CA ASP A 517 10.43 -4.11 -18.42
C ASP A 517 9.94 -5.34 -17.63
N GLN A 518 8.88 -5.20 -16.84
CA GLN A 518 8.34 -6.27 -16.00
C GLN A 518 7.25 -7.13 -16.67
N VAL A 519 6.76 -6.73 -17.85
CA VAL A 519 5.66 -7.42 -18.56
C VAL A 519 5.90 -8.93 -18.75
N PRO A 520 7.13 -9.44 -19.05
CA PRO A 520 7.35 -10.87 -19.20
C PRO A 520 7.24 -11.70 -17.90
N HIS A 521 7.15 -11.06 -16.74
CA HIS A 521 7.27 -11.70 -15.43
C HIS A 521 6.17 -11.30 -14.43
N ASP A 522 5.31 -10.36 -14.80
CA ASP A 522 4.27 -9.78 -13.94
C ASP A 522 2.98 -9.54 -14.74
N ASP A 523 1.94 -10.29 -14.39
CA ASP A 523 0.62 -10.22 -15.04
C ASP A 523 -0.05 -8.86 -14.83
N HIS A 524 0.19 -8.18 -13.70
CA HIS A 524 -0.33 -6.82 -13.49
C HIS A 524 0.37 -5.82 -14.41
N ALA A 525 1.68 -5.95 -14.58
CA ALA A 525 2.42 -5.13 -15.54
C ALA A 525 1.93 -5.38 -16.98
N ALA A 526 1.59 -6.62 -17.33
CA ALA A 526 1.01 -6.97 -18.62
C ALA A 526 -0.39 -6.36 -18.83
N GLU A 527 -1.29 -6.45 -17.83
CA GLU A 527 -2.62 -5.83 -17.87
C GLU A 527 -2.51 -4.31 -18.03
N ASP A 528 -1.64 -3.65 -17.27
CA ASP A 528 -1.42 -2.22 -17.34
C ASP A 528 -0.88 -1.79 -18.71
N ALA A 529 0.08 -2.52 -19.27
CA ALA A 529 0.65 -2.23 -20.59
C ALA A 529 -0.40 -2.39 -21.72
N LEU A 530 -1.21 -3.44 -21.66
CA LEU A 530 -2.29 -3.66 -22.63
C LEU A 530 -3.43 -2.65 -22.47
N THR A 531 -3.75 -2.27 -21.24
CA THR A 531 -4.74 -1.22 -20.96
C THR A 531 -4.26 0.12 -21.50
N THR A 532 -2.99 0.47 -21.28
CA THR A 532 -2.36 1.68 -21.84
C THR A 532 -2.41 1.68 -23.37
N LEU A 533 -2.04 0.55 -24.01
CA LEU A 533 -2.14 0.40 -25.45
C LEU A 533 -3.59 0.59 -25.93
N ALA A 534 -4.56 -0.04 -25.27
CA ALA A 534 -5.97 0.08 -25.62
C ALA A 534 -6.49 1.51 -25.51
N LEU A 535 -6.07 2.25 -24.47
CA LEU A 535 -6.51 3.62 -24.20
C LEU A 535 -5.83 4.67 -25.09
N THR A 536 -4.62 4.41 -25.57
CA THR A 536 -3.80 5.44 -26.23
C THR A 536 -3.44 5.11 -27.67
N GLY A 537 -3.59 3.85 -28.08
CA GLY A 537 -3.08 3.36 -29.37
C GLY A 537 -1.55 3.24 -29.43
N VAL A 538 -0.84 3.61 -28.35
CA VAL A 538 0.62 3.61 -28.28
C VAL A 538 1.07 2.55 -27.26
N PRO A 539 2.02 1.66 -27.61
CA PRO A 539 2.52 0.67 -26.67
C PRO A 539 3.32 1.32 -25.53
N ALA A 540 3.26 0.70 -24.34
CA ALA A 540 4.14 1.07 -23.24
C ALA A 540 5.61 0.85 -23.62
N ARG A 541 6.48 1.77 -23.21
CA ARG A 541 7.91 1.76 -23.53
C ARG A 541 8.70 0.99 -22.48
N THR A 542 9.76 0.31 -22.88
CA THR A 542 10.77 -0.21 -21.95
C THR A 542 11.71 0.92 -21.52
N SER A 543 12.48 0.67 -20.46
CA SER A 543 13.55 1.57 -20.04
C SER A 543 14.59 1.77 -21.18
N ALA A 544 14.87 0.72 -21.96
CA ALA A 544 15.76 0.82 -23.12
C ALA A 544 15.21 1.74 -24.22
N ASP A 545 13.90 1.71 -24.47
CA ASP A 545 13.24 2.62 -25.42
C ASP A 545 13.32 4.07 -24.92
N LEU A 546 13.08 4.32 -23.63
CA LEU A 546 13.24 5.65 -23.04
C LEU A 546 14.67 6.18 -23.20
N GLU A 547 15.67 5.33 -22.97
CA GLU A 547 17.06 5.73 -23.18
C GLU A 547 17.36 6.07 -24.64
N ALA A 548 16.76 5.35 -25.60
CA ALA A 548 16.91 5.64 -27.01
C ALA A 548 16.29 6.99 -27.38
N LEU A 549 15.08 7.28 -26.90
CA LEU A 549 14.40 8.56 -27.15
C LEU A 549 15.18 9.75 -26.56
N LEU A 550 15.76 9.60 -25.37
CA LEU A 550 16.59 10.65 -24.76
C LEU A 550 17.87 10.91 -25.56
N ARG A 551 18.52 9.85 -26.06
CA ARG A 551 19.69 10.00 -26.96
C ARG A 551 19.31 10.70 -28.27
N GLU A 552 18.16 10.36 -28.85
CA GLU A 552 17.64 11.02 -30.05
C GLU A 552 17.23 12.47 -29.79
N ALA A 553 16.73 12.77 -28.60
CA ALA A 553 16.42 14.13 -28.16
C ALA A 553 17.68 15.01 -28.03
N GLY A 554 18.87 14.41 -27.89
CA GLY A 554 20.15 15.11 -27.86
C GLY A 554 20.96 14.91 -26.58
N ALA A 555 20.55 14.00 -25.69
CA ALA A 555 21.28 13.75 -24.45
C ALA A 555 22.71 13.23 -24.70
N ALA A 556 23.70 13.87 -24.07
CA ALA A 556 25.09 13.44 -24.10
C ALA A 556 25.32 12.15 -23.29
N THR A 557 24.62 12.01 -22.16
CA THR A 557 24.65 10.78 -21.34
C THR A 557 23.24 10.41 -20.90
N VAL A 558 22.98 9.11 -20.80
CA VAL A 558 21.71 8.58 -20.31
C VAL A 558 21.97 7.38 -19.40
N GLN A 559 21.29 7.34 -18.26
CA GLN A 559 21.38 6.26 -17.28
C GLN A 559 20.01 5.97 -16.67
N THR A 560 19.58 4.71 -16.70
CA THR A 560 18.44 4.23 -15.90
C THR A 560 18.88 3.80 -14.51
N ARG A 561 18.11 4.18 -13.48
CA ARG A 561 18.31 3.80 -12.08
C ARG A 561 17.00 3.27 -11.51
N GLU A 562 17.08 2.39 -10.52
CA GLU A 562 15.91 1.98 -9.74
C GLU A 562 15.53 3.05 -8.71
N LEU A 563 14.23 3.18 -8.46
CA LEU A 563 13.65 4.05 -7.44
C LEU A 563 12.94 3.23 -6.37
N GLY A 564 12.98 3.73 -5.14
CA GLY A 564 12.31 3.12 -3.99
C GLY A 564 12.80 1.69 -3.76
N TRP A 565 11.87 0.75 -3.83
CA TRP A 565 12.12 -0.67 -3.51
C TRP A 565 12.31 -1.56 -4.75
N GLY A 566 12.39 -0.98 -5.95
CA GLY A 566 12.53 -1.77 -7.18
C GLY A 566 11.27 -2.54 -7.59
N PHE A 567 10.09 -2.21 -7.04
CA PHE A 567 8.80 -2.80 -7.43
C PHE A 567 7.72 -1.72 -7.62
N GLY A 568 6.66 -2.08 -8.36
CA GLY A 568 5.58 -1.18 -8.72
C GLY A 568 5.82 -0.48 -10.07
N ALA A 569 4.80 0.24 -10.52
CA ALA A 569 4.75 0.78 -11.88
C ALA A 569 5.81 1.84 -12.21
N TYR A 570 6.28 2.59 -11.21
CA TYR A 570 7.20 3.73 -11.34
C TYR A 570 8.54 3.47 -10.66
N ASN A 571 8.95 2.20 -10.57
CA ASN A 571 10.15 1.77 -9.85
C ASN A 571 11.47 2.15 -10.52
N ARG A 572 11.45 2.94 -11.59
CA ARG A 572 12.63 3.34 -12.36
C ARG A 572 12.57 4.80 -12.79
N VAL A 573 13.76 5.37 -12.93
CA VAL A 573 13.99 6.70 -13.48
C VAL A 573 15.08 6.64 -14.52
N THR A 574 14.84 7.26 -15.67
CA THR A 574 15.87 7.43 -16.69
C THR A 574 16.35 8.88 -16.66
N VAL A 575 17.62 9.06 -16.32
CA VAL A 575 18.27 10.37 -16.20
C VAL A 575 19.07 10.64 -17.45
N ALA A 576 18.90 11.82 -18.02
CA ALA A 576 19.69 12.34 -19.13
C ALA A 576 20.39 13.64 -18.76
N HIS A 577 21.59 13.84 -19.31
CA HIS A 577 22.33 15.10 -19.25
C HIS A 577 22.58 15.62 -20.66
N ALA A 578 22.41 16.93 -20.85
CA ALA A 578 22.60 17.61 -22.14
C ALA A 578 24.07 17.70 -22.58
#